data_AF-A0A6P4ZHQ5-F1
#
_entry.id   AF-A0A6P4ZHQ5-F1
#
_cell.length_a   1.000
_cell.length_b   1.000
_cell.length_c   1.000
_cell.angle_alpha   90.00
_cell.angle_beta   90.00
_cell.angle_gamma   90.00
#
_symmetry.space_group_name_H-M   'P 1'
#
loop_
_entity.id
_entity.type
_entity.pdbx_description
1 polymer ?
#
loop_
_entity_poly.entity_id
_entity_poly.type
_entity_poly.pdbx_seq_one_letter_code
_entity_poly.pdbx_strand_id
1 'polypeptide(L)'
;MAEVSLRARLYLKINDNLSQDDVRSLRATLVTDGHLGQARVENATPLEMFNMLEADNKIGKGNLALLVDLLKALGKTKLAQEAEDVAKREKTGGPSCTVEDVIACLKELYAREHAHVRPLPWCEDPKLPLGEVYTNLRHQRKDDKGRFEDTDTIVSLADIYKTSRAKDKNVRRIRVEGDPGIGKSCSCQKLAHDWSSGKLDIFKAVFFLEIRHMSGKVKDAIFEQLLPEDTNMTPDQLWSYI
;
A
#
# COMPACT_ATOMS: atom_id res chain seq x y z
N MET A 1 8.92 -2.38 15.96
CA MET A 1 9.69 -3.64 16.05
C MET A 1 9.59 -4.30 14.69
N ALA A 2 10.69 -4.47 13.96
CA ALA A 2 10.67 -5.02 12.62
C ALA A 2 10.15 -6.47 12.67
N GLU A 3 9.10 -6.77 11.90
CA GLU A 3 8.59 -8.14 11.74
C GLU A 3 9.71 -9.02 11.17
N VAL A 4 10.12 -10.05 11.92
CA VAL A 4 11.13 -11.00 11.45
C VAL A 4 10.52 -11.80 10.30
N SER A 5 11.09 -11.67 9.10
CA SER A 5 10.66 -12.38 7.89
C SER A 5 10.38 -13.87 8.17
N LEU A 6 9.30 -14.40 7.58
CA LEU A 6 8.90 -15.82 7.71
C LEU A 6 10.06 -16.78 7.40
N ARG A 7 10.88 -16.42 6.42
CA ARG A 7 12.06 -17.17 5.99
C ARG A 7 13.23 -17.08 6.98
N ALA A 8 13.44 -15.92 7.61
CA ALA A 8 14.44 -15.79 8.67
C ALA A 8 14.06 -16.68 9.89
N ARG A 9 12.77 -16.77 10.22
CA ARG A 9 12.27 -17.70 11.25
C ARG A 9 12.48 -19.17 10.85
N LEU A 10 12.27 -19.49 9.57
CA LEU A 10 12.52 -20.83 9.03
C LEU A 10 14.01 -21.20 9.14
N TYR A 11 14.94 -20.31 8.76
CA TYR A 11 16.37 -20.59 8.84
C TYR A 11 16.84 -20.81 10.28
N LEU A 12 16.35 -20.01 11.22
CA LEU A 12 16.60 -20.20 12.65
C LEU A 12 16.09 -21.56 13.14
N LYS A 13 14.85 -21.90 12.78
CA LYS A 13 14.27 -23.21 13.15
C LYS A 13 15.07 -24.37 12.58
N ILE A 14 15.54 -24.28 11.33
CA ILE A 14 16.38 -25.31 10.72
C ILE A 14 17.72 -25.41 11.48
N ASN A 15 18.37 -24.29 11.73
CA ASN A 15 19.63 -24.24 12.47
C ASN A 15 19.55 -24.96 13.83
N ASP A 16 18.45 -24.77 14.57
CA ASP A 16 18.25 -25.36 15.89
C ASP A 16 17.90 -26.86 15.84
N ASN A 17 17.51 -27.39 14.68
CA ASN A 17 17.09 -28.78 14.49
C ASN A 17 18.09 -29.63 13.69
N LEU A 18 19.24 -29.07 13.32
CA LEU A 18 20.34 -29.77 12.65
C LEU A 18 21.36 -30.27 13.68
N SER A 19 21.72 -31.55 13.59
CA SER A 19 22.81 -32.14 14.37
C SER A 19 24.17 -31.79 13.75
N GLN A 20 25.26 -31.99 14.51
CA GLN A 20 26.62 -31.74 13.98
C GLN A 20 26.94 -32.58 12.73
N ASP A 21 26.43 -33.81 12.65
CA ASP A 21 26.59 -34.67 11.47
C ASP A 21 25.78 -34.16 10.27
N ASP A 22 24.59 -33.61 10.51
CA ASP A 22 23.79 -32.96 9.48
C ASP A 22 24.51 -31.71 8.94
N VAL A 23 25.13 -30.91 9.81
CA VAL A 23 25.89 -29.71 9.41
C VAL A 23 27.12 -30.09 8.59
N ARG A 24 27.84 -31.14 8.99
CA ARG A 24 28.99 -31.66 8.21
C ARG A 24 28.54 -32.14 6.82
N SER A 25 27.43 -32.86 6.75
CA SER A 25 26.87 -33.35 5.48
C SER A 25 26.41 -32.19 4.59
N LEU A 26 25.73 -31.19 5.15
CA LEU A 26 25.32 -29.98 4.45
C LEU A 26 26.51 -29.24 3.86
N ARG A 27 27.58 -29.06 4.63
CA ARG A 27 28.82 -28.43 4.16
C ARG A 27 29.42 -29.18 2.98
N ALA A 28 29.50 -30.51 3.08
CA ALA A 28 30.02 -31.35 2.01
C ALA A 28 29.20 -31.17 0.73
N THR A 29 27.87 -31.27 0.80
CA THR A 29 26.99 -31.08 -0.35
C THR A 29 27.13 -29.69 -0.99
N LEU A 30 27.17 -28.63 -0.17
CA LEU A 30 27.32 -27.25 -0.68
C LEU A 30 28.64 -27.00 -1.41
N VAL A 31 29.72 -27.69 -1.00
CA VAL A 31 31.03 -27.60 -1.64
C VAL A 31 31.09 -28.49 -2.89
N THR A 32 30.60 -29.73 -2.81
CA THR A 32 30.60 -30.68 -3.93
C THR A 32 29.76 -30.18 -5.10
N ASP A 33 28.60 -29.56 -4.83
CA ASP A 33 27.71 -29.03 -5.85
C ASP A 33 28.12 -27.61 -6.33
N GLY A 34 29.23 -27.08 -5.81
CA GLY A 34 29.78 -25.78 -6.20
C GLY A 34 28.87 -24.60 -5.84
N HIS A 35 27.97 -24.78 -4.86
CA HIS A 35 27.05 -23.73 -4.42
C HIS A 35 27.75 -22.68 -3.54
N LEU A 36 28.70 -23.10 -2.71
CA LEU A 36 29.55 -22.23 -1.89
C LEU A 36 31.01 -22.73 -1.90
N GLY A 37 31.96 -21.81 -1.85
CA GLY A 37 33.39 -22.15 -1.76
C GLY A 37 33.78 -22.68 -0.38
N GLN A 38 34.69 -23.67 -0.34
CA GLN A 38 35.14 -24.35 0.89
C GLN A 38 35.57 -23.38 2.00
N ALA A 39 36.32 -22.32 1.65
CA ALA A 39 36.77 -21.31 2.60
C ALA A 39 35.63 -20.53 3.29
N ARG A 40 34.46 -20.40 2.64
CA ARG A 40 33.31 -19.67 3.19
C ARG A 40 32.49 -20.51 4.18
N VAL A 41 32.46 -21.83 3.99
CA VAL A 41 31.62 -22.75 4.78
C VAL A 41 32.35 -23.44 5.93
N GLU A 42 33.68 -23.37 5.97
CA GLU A 42 34.53 -24.11 6.94
C GLU A 42 34.20 -23.79 8.41
N ASN A 43 33.79 -22.56 8.72
CA ASN A 43 33.43 -22.15 10.09
C ASN A 43 32.00 -21.59 10.21
N ALA A 44 31.21 -21.62 9.13
CA ALA A 44 29.89 -21.02 9.12
C ALA A 44 28.85 -21.88 9.86
N THR A 45 27.88 -21.22 10.50
CA THR A 45 26.66 -21.87 11.00
C THR A 45 25.71 -22.18 9.84
N PRO A 46 24.78 -23.14 9.98
CA PRO A 46 23.74 -23.37 8.98
C PRO A 46 22.96 -22.10 8.61
N LEU A 47 22.64 -21.26 9.59
CA LEU A 47 22.01 -19.96 9.36
C LEU A 47 22.85 -19.05 8.46
N GLU A 48 24.15 -18.92 8.76
CA GLU A 48 25.07 -18.13 7.94
C GLU A 48 25.20 -18.69 6.53
N MET A 49 25.23 -20.02 6.35
CA MET A 49 25.25 -20.64 5.02
C MET A 49 24.00 -20.30 4.22
N PHE A 50 22.81 -20.35 4.83
CA PHE A 50 21.58 -19.97 4.14
C PHE A 50 21.56 -18.47 3.80
N ASN A 51 22.06 -17.62 4.70
CA ASN A 51 22.22 -16.19 4.40
C ASN A 51 23.22 -15.94 3.25
N MET A 52 24.31 -16.71 3.17
CA MET A 52 25.27 -16.64 2.06
C MET A 52 24.64 -17.13 0.74
N LEU A 53 23.89 -18.24 0.77
CA LEU A 53 23.16 -18.72 -0.40
C LEU A 53 22.11 -17.71 -0.89
N GLU A 54 21.51 -16.97 0.04
CA GLU A 54 20.60 -15.89 -0.28
C GLU A 54 21.32 -14.69 -0.91
N ALA A 55 22.45 -14.28 -0.35
CA ALA A 55 23.29 -13.21 -0.91
C ALA A 55 23.79 -13.56 -2.33
N ASP A 56 24.09 -14.83 -2.58
CA ASP A 56 24.52 -15.33 -3.89
C ASP A 56 23.32 -15.62 -4.85
N ASN A 57 22.09 -15.21 -4.48
CA ASN A 57 20.83 -15.43 -5.22
C ASN A 57 20.50 -16.89 -5.56
N LYS A 58 21.07 -17.86 -4.82
CA LYS A 58 20.80 -19.29 -4.99
C LYS A 58 19.47 -19.68 -4.38
N ILE A 59 19.15 -19.09 -3.22
CA ILE A 59 17.85 -19.19 -2.56
C ILE A 59 17.29 -17.78 -2.34
N GLY A 60 15.98 -17.62 -2.32
CA GLY A 60 15.37 -16.30 -2.33
C GLY A 60 13.88 -16.33 -2.00
N LYS A 61 13.25 -15.15 -1.96
CA LYS A 61 11.80 -15.01 -1.78
C LYS A 61 11.08 -15.84 -2.83
N GLY A 62 10.31 -16.84 -2.40
CA GLY A 62 9.60 -17.76 -3.29
C GLY A 62 10.50 -18.71 -4.09
N ASN A 63 11.82 -18.73 -3.88
CA ASN A 63 12.73 -19.69 -4.51
C ASN A 63 13.54 -20.44 -3.45
N LEU A 64 12.91 -21.46 -2.86
CA LEU A 64 13.53 -22.33 -1.85
C LEU A 64 13.73 -23.76 -2.36
N ALA A 65 13.74 -23.99 -3.67
CA ALA A 65 13.86 -25.33 -4.25
C ALA A 65 15.15 -26.03 -3.80
N LEU A 66 16.29 -25.33 -3.88
CA LEU A 66 17.58 -25.85 -3.42
C LEU A 66 17.56 -26.15 -1.91
N LEU A 67 16.92 -25.30 -1.09
CA LEU A 67 16.80 -25.55 0.35
C LEU A 67 15.98 -26.80 0.65
N VAL A 68 14.88 -27.00 -0.08
CA VAL A 68 14.03 -28.19 0.05
C VAL A 68 14.80 -29.45 -0.34
N ASP A 69 15.58 -29.42 -1.42
CA ASP A 69 16.38 -30.55 -1.88
C ASP A 69 17.50 -30.90 -0.90
N LEU A 70 18.20 -29.89 -0.35
CA LEU A 70 19.20 -30.08 0.71
C LEU A 70 18.57 -30.70 1.96
N LEU A 71 17.41 -30.23 2.41
CA LEU A 71 16.73 -30.78 3.58
C LEU A 71 16.25 -32.22 3.36
N LYS A 72 15.82 -32.56 2.14
CA LYS A 72 15.47 -33.93 1.76
C LYS A 72 16.70 -34.85 1.75
N ALA A 73 17.83 -34.38 1.23
CA ALA A 73 19.10 -35.12 1.24
C ALA A 73 19.58 -35.41 2.67
N LEU A 74 19.31 -34.51 3.62
CA LEU A 74 19.58 -34.70 5.05
C LEU A 74 18.52 -35.54 5.79
N GLY A 75 17.49 -36.04 5.09
CA GLY A 75 16.40 -36.82 5.70
C GLY A 75 15.41 -36.00 6.55
N LYS A 76 15.49 -34.66 6.52
CA LYS A 76 14.63 -33.75 7.31
C LYS A 76 13.34 -33.41 6.55
N THR A 77 12.54 -34.42 6.25
CA THR A 77 11.31 -34.29 5.43
C THR A 77 10.29 -33.31 6.01
N LYS A 78 10.17 -33.20 7.34
CA LYS A 78 9.28 -32.24 8.00
C LYS A 78 9.70 -30.79 7.74
N LEU A 79 10.99 -30.48 7.88
CA LEU A 79 11.53 -29.14 7.63
C LEU A 79 11.48 -28.81 6.13
N ALA A 80 11.69 -29.81 5.27
CA ALA A 80 11.56 -29.65 3.82
C ALA A 80 10.11 -29.27 3.43
N GLN A 81 9.11 -29.93 4.03
CA GLN A 81 7.70 -29.58 3.80
C GLN A 81 7.39 -28.15 4.27
N GLU A 82 7.87 -27.76 5.46
CA GLU A 82 7.71 -26.39 5.96
C GLU A 82 8.38 -25.36 5.05
N ALA A 83 9.57 -25.65 4.52
CA ALA A 83 10.24 -24.79 3.56
C ALA A 83 9.46 -24.68 2.24
N GLU A 84 8.84 -25.76 1.78
CA GLU A 84 7.97 -25.74 0.60
C GLU A 84 6.70 -24.92 0.85
N ASP A 85 6.11 -25.01 2.04
CA ASP A 85 4.94 -24.22 2.43
C ASP A 85 5.28 -22.73 2.55
N VAL A 86 6.45 -22.38 3.10
CA VAL A 86 6.96 -21.00 3.10
C VAL A 86 7.21 -20.53 1.67
N ALA A 87 7.83 -21.35 0.82
CA ALA A 87 8.05 -21.03 -0.58
C ALA A 87 6.73 -20.80 -1.31
N LYS A 88 5.71 -21.62 -1.05
CA LYS A 88 4.37 -21.44 -1.61
C LYS A 88 3.76 -20.13 -1.12
N ARG A 89 3.81 -19.83 0.18
CA ARG A 89 3.32 -18.56 0.76
C ARG A 89 4.08 -17.33 0.27
N GLU A 90 5.33 -17.48 -0.17
CA GLU A 90 6.10 -16.39 -0.76
C GLU A 90 5.93 -16.29 -2.30
N LYS A 91 5.69 -17.42 -3.00
CA LYS A 91 5.39 -17.50 -4.45
C LYS A 91 3.98 -17.07 -4.77
N THR A 92 3.00 -17.50 -3.98
CA THR A 92 1.74 -16.79 -3.85
C THR A 92 2.10 -15.53 -3.12
N GLY A 93 2.64 -14.53 -3.83
CA GLY A 93 2.92 -13.23 -3.25
C GLY A 93 1.73 -12.83 -2.38
N GLY A 94 2.00 -12.11 -1.28
CA GLY A 94 0.93 -11.39 -0.59
C GLY A 94 -0.01 -10.79 -1.65
N PRO A 95 -1.33 -10.87 -1.43
CA PRO A 95 -2.35 -10.85 -2.47
C PRO A 95 -1.94 -9.91 -3.59
N SER A 96 -1.85 -10.43 -4.83
CA SER A 96 -1.64 -9.60 -6.02
C SER A 96 -2.52 -8.38 -5.83
N CYS A 97 -1.93 -7.22 -5.57
CA CYS A 97 -2.68 -6.04 -5.19
C CYS A 97 -3.43 -5.62 -6.46
N THR A 98 -4.70 -5.95 -6.50
CA THR A 98 -5.58 -5.60 -7.61
C THR A 98 -5.96 -4.13 -7.48
N VAL A 99 -6.46 -3.54 -8.57
CA VAL A 99 -6.98 -2.17 -8.50
C VAL A 99 -8.13 -2.09 -7.50
N GLU A 100 -8.91 -3.16 -7.38
CA GLU A 100 -9.98 -3.30 -6.40
C GLU A 100 -9.46 -3.26 -4.96
N ASP A 101 -8.31 -3.88 -4.68
CA ASP A 101 -7.65 -3.81 -3.37
C ASP A 101 -7.19 -2.37 -3.07
N VAL A 102 -6.60 -1.68 -4.05
CA VAL A 102 -6.24 -0.26 -3.91
C VAL A 102 -7.47 0.59 -3.62
N ILE A 103 -8.57 0.38 -4.34
CA ILE A 103 -9.82 1.10 -4.11
C ILE A 103 -10.35 0.80 -2.70
N ALA A 104 -10.29 -0.45 -2.23
CA ALA A 104 -10.68 -0.82 -0.88
C ALA A 104 -9.82 -0.11 0.19
N CYS A 105 -8.49 -0.09 0.00
CA CYS A 105 -7.56 0.63 0.87
C CYS A 105 -7.88 2.12 0.94
N LEU A 106 -8.14 2.77 -0.20
CA LEU A 106 -8.53 4.18 -0.23
C LEU A 106 -9.84 4.44 0.52
N LYS A 107 -10.82 3.55 0.39
CA LYS A 107 -12.08 3.66 1.14
C LYS A 107 -11.84 3.55 2.64
N GLU A 108 -11.03 2.59 3.08
CA GLU A 108 -10.67 2.42 4.49
C GLU A 108 -9.91 3.64 5.03
N LEU A 109 -8.92 4.13 4.28
CA LEU A 109 -8.17 5.35 4.61
C LEU A 109 -9.10 6.53 4.83
N TYR A 110 -10.04 6.77 3.91
CA TYR A 110 -10.94 7.91 4.02
C TYR A 110 -11.99 7.75 5.12
N ALA A 111 -12.46 6.52 5.36
CA ALA A 111 -13.36 6.22 6.47
C ALA A 111 -12.69 6.35 7.84
N ARG A 112 -11.38 6.10 7.94
CA ARG A 112 -10.63 6.16 9.20
C ARG A 112 -10.02 7.53 9.46
N GLU A 113 -9.18 8.00 8.55
CA GLU A 113 -8.34 9.19 8.74
C GLU A 113 -9.04 10.47 8.33
N HIS A 114 -9.84 10.42 7.26
CA HIS A 114 -10.53 11.60 6.73
C HIS A 114 -11.97 11.74 7.23
N ALA A 115 -12.44 10.87 8.13
CA ALA A 115 -13.73 11.02 8.78
C ALA A 115 -13.75 12.11 9.87
N HIS A 116 -12.62 12.71 10.19
CA HIS A 116 -12.51 13.74 11.22
C HIS A 116 -11.78 14.98 10.70
N VAL A 117 -12.15 16.14 11.24
CA VAL A 117 -11.45 17.41 11.02
C VAL A 117 -10.77 17.81 12.32
N ARG A 118 -9.55 18.33 12.20
CA ARG A 118 -8.84 18.99 13.28
C ARG A 118 -8.93 20.50 13.07
N PRO A 119 -9.76 21.23 13.84
CA PRO A 119 -9.90 22.68 13.68
C PRO A 119 -8.62 23.44 14.03
N LEU A 120 -7.85 22.94 14.99
CA LEU A 120 -6.64 23.57 15.51
C LEU A 120 -5.42 22.70 15.17
N PRO A 121 -4.54 23.12 14.25
CA PRO A 121 -3.39 22.32 13.83
C PRO A 121 -2.45 21.88 14.96
N TRP A 122 -2.37 22.66 16.03
CA TRP A 122 -1.48 22.46 17.18
C TRP A 122 -2.13 21.72 18.36
N CYS A 123 -3.37 21.23 18.21
CA CYS A 123 -4.09 20.52 19.27
C CYS A 123 -4.51 19.12 18.79
N GLU A 124 -4.18 18.08 19.55
CA GLU A 124 -4.52 16.71 19.18
C GLU A 124 -6.01 16.38 19.40
N ASP A 125 -6.64 17.02 20.39
CA ASP A 125 -7.97 16.74 20.91
C ASP A 125 -8.85 18.01 20.91
N PRO A 126 -9.34 18.42 19.73
CA PRO A 126 -10.51 17.70 19.27
C PRO A 126 -10.45 17.34 17.78
N LYS A 127 -10.60 16.04 17.51
CA LYS A 127 -10.99 15.51 16.21
C LYS A 127 -12.52 15.54 16.13
N LEU A 128 -13.07 16.47 15.37
CA LEU A 128 -14.52 16.57 15.19
C LEU A 128 -14.96 15.67 14.04
N PRO A 129 -16.00 14.85 14.18
CA PRO A 129 -16.52 14.07 13.07
C PRO A 129 -16.90 14.97 11.90
N LEU A 130 -16.36 14.69 10.72
CA LEU A 130 -16.54 15.50 9.51
C LEU A 130 -18.03 15.61 9.15
N GLY A 131 -18.82 14.57 9.41
CA GLY A 131 -20.27 14.58 9.18
C GLY A 131 -21.04 15.56 10.07
N GLU A 132 -20.52 15.90 11.26
CA GLU A 132 -21.16 16.82 12.21
C GLU A 132 -20.78 18.28 11.95
N VAL A 133 -19.55 18.52 11.47
CA VAL A 133 -19.04 19.89 11.24
C VAL A 133 -19.28 20.39 9.82
N TYR A 134 -19.44 19.48 8.85
CA TYR A 134 -19.59 19.88 7.46
C TYR A 134 -20.99 20.41 7.19
N THR A 135 -21.05 21.62 6.62
CA THR A 135 -22.29 22.26 6.20
C THR A 135 -22.33 22.34 4.67
N ASN A 136 -23.53 22.22 4.10
CA ASN A 136 -23.71 22.30 2.67
C ASN A 136 -23.31 23.68 2.14
N LEU A 137 -22.76 23.71 0.92
CA LEU A 137 -22.24 24.92 0.32
C LEU A 137 -23.37 25.73 -0.33
N ARG A 138 -23.24 27.06 -0.26
CA ARG A 138 -24.03 27.97 -1.09
C ARG A 138 -23.33 28.13 -2.43
N HIS A 139 -24.04 27.81 -3.51
CA HIS A 139 -23.48 27.86 -4.85
C HIS A 139 -23.42 29.31 -5.36
N GLN A 140 -22.26 29.73 -5.85
CA GLN A 140 -22.08 31.01 -6.52
C GLN A 140 -21.62 30.77 -7.95
N ARG A 141 -22.26 31.47 -8.89
CA ARG A 141 -21.91 31.40 -10.32
C ARG A 141 -21.07 32.62 -10.67
N LYS A 142 -20.04 32.40 -11.49
CA LYS A 142 -19.25 33.50 -12.05
C LYS A 142 -19.93 34.01 -13.31
N ASP A 143 -20.23 35.32 -13.36
CA ASP A 143 -20.73 36.00 -14.55
C ASP A 143 -19.60 36.18 -15.60
N ASP A 144 -19.96 36.57 -16.82
CA ASP A 144 -19.00 36.80 -17.92
C ASP A 144 -18.03 37.97 -17.63
N LYS A 145 -18.30 38.77 -16.59
CA LYS A 145 -17.47 39.88 -16.12
C LYS A 145 -16.57 39.47 -14.94
N GLY A 146 -16.59 38.20 -14.57
CA GLY A 146 -15.78 37.61 -13.52
C GLY A 146 -16.25 37.87 -12.09
N ARG A 147 -17.48 38.39 -11.91
CA ARG A 147 -18.08 38.62 -10.59
C ARG A 147 -18.85 37.38 -10.15
N PHE A 148 -18.86 37.13 -8.84
CA PHE A 148 -19.63 36.06 -8.25
C PHE A 148 -21.04 36.54 -7.97
N GLU A 149 -22.02 35.87 -8.56
CA GLU A 149 -23.44 36.04 -8.29
C GLU A 149 -23.92 34.89 -7.40
N ASP A 150 -24.54 35.25 -6.28
CA ASP A 150 -25.14 34.27 -5.39
C ASP A 150 -26.39 33.69 -6.04
N THR A 151 -26.45 32.37 -6.13
CA THR A 151 -27.61 31.69 -6.71
C THR A 151 -28.69 31.37 -5.67
N ASP A 152 -28.45 31.72 -4.40
CA ASP A 152 -29.28 31.37 -3.23
C ASP A 152 -29.59 29.86 -3.11
N THR A 153 -28.83 29.04 -3.85
CA THR A 153 -29.06 27.61 -3.92
C THR A 153 -28.06 26.92 -3.01
N ILE A 154 -28.58 26.20 -2.01
CA ILE A 154 -27.78 25.27 -1.21
C ILE A 154 -27.62 23.99 -2.02
N VAL A 155 -26.38 23.64 -2.35
CA VAL A 155 -26.07 22.51 -3.21
C VAL A 155 -25.24 21.53 -2.39
N SER A 156 -25.64 20.26 -2.36
CA SER A 156 -24.77 19.24 -1.78
C SER A 156 -23.55 19.07 -2.68
N LEU A 157 -22.42 18.74 -2.08
CA LEU A 157 -21.17 18.59 -2.83
C LEU A 157 -21.30 17.54 -3.96
N ALA A 158 -22.12 16.50 -3.77
CA ALA A 158 -22.44 15.50 -4.77
C ALA A 158 -23.25 16.06 -5.95
N ASP A 159 -24.16 17.01 -5.71
CA ASP A 159 -25.03 17.56 -6.76
C ASP A 159 -24.25 18.40 -7.77
N ILE A 160 -23.14 19.03 -7.36
CA ILE A 160 -22.21 19.72 -8.25
C ILE A 160 -21.74 18.78 -9.38
N TYR A 161 -21.48 17.52 -9.05
CA TYR A 161 -20.99 16.54 -10.02
C TYR A 161 -22.13 15.84 -10.78
N LYS A 162 -23.34 15.74 -10.21
CA LYS A 162 -24.53 15.17 -10.86
C LYS A 162 -25.13 16.09 -11.94
N THR A 163 -25.06 17.41 -11.75
CA THR A 163 -25.70 18.42 -12.62
C THR A 163 -25.13 18.45 -14.05
N SER A 164 -23.97 17.82 -14.29
CA SER A 164 -23.34 17.67 -15.61
C SER A 164 -24.14 16.87 -16.64
N ARG A 165 -25.23 16.20 -16.25
CA ARG A 165 -26.08 15.41 -17.18
C ARG A 165 -27.07 16.25 -17.99
N ALA A 166 -27.41 17.45 -17.54
CA ALA A 166 -28.44 18.27 -18.17
C ALA A 166 -27.82 19.50 -18.84
N LYS A 167 -27.54 19.37 -20.15
CA LYS A 167 -27.43 20.43 -21.16
C LYS A 167 -26.09 21.13 -21.47
N ASP A 168 -24.94 20.80 -20.89
CA ASP A 168 -23.68 21.32 -21.45
C ASP A 168 -22.44 20.45 -21.18
N LYS A 169 -21.47 20.57 -22.10
CA LYS A 169 -20.16 19.88 -22.22
C LYS A 169 -19.67 19.18 -20.95
N ASN A 170 -19.36 17.89 -21.05
CA ASN A 170 -18.70 17.03 -20.04
C ASN A 170 -17.70 17.81 -19.17
N VAL A 171 -18.17 18.30 -18.01
CA VAL A 171 -17.36 19.11 -17.09
C VAL A 171 -16.35 18.20 -16.41
N ARG A 172 -15.09 18.26 -16.86
CA ARG A 172 -13.99 17.44 -16.32
C ARG A 172 -13.16 18.12 -15.23
N ARG A 173 -13.37 19.42 -15.03
CA ARG A 173 -12.59 20.22 -14.07
C ARG A 173 -13.49 21.24 -13.38
N ILE A 174 -13.46 21.21 -12.06
CA ILE A 174 -14.13 22.16 -11.19
C ILE A 174 -13.05 22.89 -10.39
N ARG A 175 -13.14 24.23 -10.33
CA ARG A 175 -12.28 25.05 -9.50
C ARG A 175 -13.11 25.62 -8.36
N VAL A 176 -12.65 25.40 -7.13
CA VAL A 176 -13.27 25.99 -5.93
C VAL A 176 -12.44 27.20 -5.52
N GLU A 177 -13.08 28.36 -5.49
CA GLU A 177 -12.48 29.65 -5.08
C GLU A 177 -13.18 30.15 -3.81
N GLY A 178 -12.48 30.96 -3.01
CA GLY A 178 -13.01 31.52 -1.78
C GLY A 178 -11.90 31.92 -0.81
N ASP A 179 -12.27 32.60 0.27
CA ASP A 179 -11.32 33.17 1.22
C ASP A 179 -10.52 32.11 2.00
N PRO A 180 -9.31 32.43 2.48
CA PRO A 180 -8.57 31.57 3.39
C PRO A 180 -9.43 31.18 4.60
N GLY A 181 -9.36 29.92 5.04
CA GLY A 181 -10.13 29.43 6.19
C GLY A 181 -11.60 29.09 5.91
N ILE A 182 -12.16 29.41 4.75
CA ILE A 182 -13.60 29.14 4.43
C ILE A 182 -13.98 27.66 4.31
N GLY A 183 -13.01 26.73 4.41
CA GLY A 183 -13.29 25.28 4.35
C GLY A 183 -13.16 24.63 2.96
N LYS A 184 -12.41 25.23 2.03
CA LYS A 184 -12.15 24.63 0.70
C LYS A 184 -11.54 23.22 0.80
N SER A 185 -10.46 23.06 1.56
CA SER A 185 -9.82 21.75 1.77
C SER A 185 -10.73 20.77 2.51
N CYS A 186 -11.51 21.26 3.47
CA CYS A 186 -12.53 20.47 4.18
C CYS A 186 -13.59 19.93 3.22
N SER A 187 -13.99 20.70 2.20
CA SER A 187 -14.89 20.23 1.15
C SER A 187 -14.27 19.11 0.30
N CYS A 188 -13.00 19.25 -0.12
CA CYS A 188 -12.32 18.16 -0.85
C CYS A 188 -12.20 16.88 -0.01
N GLN A 189 -11.89 17.01 1.28
CA GLN A 189 -11.87 15.90 2.23
C GLN A 189 -13.25 15.25 2.36
N LYS A 190 -14.32 16.06 2.40
CA LYS A 190 -15.70 15.59 2.45
C LYS A 190 -16.09 14.76 1.22
N LEU A 191 -15.64 15.11 0.02
CA LEU A 191 -15.86 14.30 -1.18
C LEU A 191 -15.27 12.90 -1.03
N ALA A 192 -14.03 12.81 -0.56
CA ALA A 192 -13.33 11.54 -0.40
C ALA A 192 -14.04 10.63 0.62
N HIS A 193 -14.47 11.21 1.76
CA HIS A 193 -15.24 10.51 2.78
C HIS A 193 -16.64 10.08 2.30
N ASP A 194 -17.35 10.93 1.56
CA ASP A 194 -18.67 10.59 1.04
C ASP A 194 -18.60 9.51 -0.05
N TRP A 195 -17.53 9.50 -0.85
CA TRP A 195 -17.24 8.39 -1.76
C TRP A 195 -16.94 7.09 -1.01
N SER A 196 -16.11 7.12 0.05
CA SER A 196 -15.79 5.90 0.80
C SER A 196 -16.99 5.30 1.52
N SER A 197 -17.93 6.13 1.98
CA SER A 197 -19.20 5.71 2.59
C SER A 197 -20.32 5.40 1.59
N GLY A 198 -20.06 5.48 0.28
CA GLY A 198 -21.02 5.13 -0.77
C GLY A 198 -22.08 6.19 -1.06
N LYS A 199 -21.99 7.38 -0.47
CA LYS A 199 -22.88 8.52 -0.75
C LYS A 199 -22.58 9.18 -2.10
N LEU A 200 -21.41 8.89 -2.68
CA LEU A 200 -20.97 9.39 -3.98
C LEU A 200 -20.54 8.21 -4.88
N ASP A 201 -21.51 7.62 -5.58
CA ASP A 201 -21.35 6.41 -6.41
C ASP A 201 -20.98 6.70 -7.88
N ILE A 202 -20.89 7.97 -8.25
CA ILE A 202 -20.56 8.41 -9.61
C ILE A 202 -19.09 8.19 -10.00
N PHE A 203 -18.21 7.91 -9.03
CA PHE A 203 -16.78 7.70 -9.23
C PHE A 203 -16.38 6.27 -8.89
N LYS A 204 -15.58 5.64 -9.75
CA LYS A 204 -14.99 4.33 -9.48
C LYS A 204 -13.87 4.40 -8.43
N ALA A 205 -13.05 5.44 -8.50
CA ALA A 205 -11.95 5.71 -7.60
C ALA A 205 -11.86 7.22 -7.33
N VAL A 206 -11.43 7.59 -6.12
CA VAL A 206 -11.18 8.98 -5.72
C VAL A 206 -9.80 9.07 -5.09
N PHE A 207 -9.00 10.04 -5.53
CA PHE A 207 -7.67 10.33 -4.98
C PHE A 207 -7.66 11.74 -4.38
N PHE A 208 -7.59 11.82 -3.07
CA PHE A 208 -7.49 13.08 -2.33
C PHE A 208 -6.02 13.42 -2.07
N LEU A 209 -5.44 14.35 -2.83
CA LEU A 209 -4.03 14.71 -2.73
C LEU A 209 -3.82 16.06 -2.03
N GLU A 210 -2.92 16.09 -1.06
CA GLU A 210 -2.47 17.31 -0.42
C GLU A 210 -1.31 17.92 -1.22
N ILE A 211 -1.63 18.89 -2.07
CA ILE A 211 -0.67 19.56 -2.96
C ILE A 211 0.53 20.16 -2.20
N ARG A 212 0.29 20.61 -0.96
CA ARG A 212 1.32 21.17 -0.06
C ARG A 212 2.40 20.16 0.35
N HIS A 213 2.14 18.87 0.23
CA HIS A 213 3.10 17.79 0.51
C HIS A 213 3.50 17.03 -0.77
N MET A 214 3.26 17.60 -1.95
CA MET A 214 3.66 16.98 -3.21
C MET A 214 5.02 17.51 -3.67
N SER A 215 5.91 16.59 -4.03
CA SER A 215 7.14 16.89 -4.77
C SER A 215 7.24 16.00 -6.00
N GLY A 216 7.02 16.57 -7.19
CA GLY A 216 7.17 15.82 -8.45
C GLY A 216 5.85 15.45 -9.13
N LYS A 217 5.75 14.20 -9.62
CA LYS A 217 4.63 13.78 -10.47
C LYS A 217 3.46 13.29 -9.63
N VAL A 218 2.24 13.46 -10.17
CA VAL A 218 0.99 13.00 -9.52
C VAL A 218 1.00 11.51 -9.24
N LYS A 219 1.57 10.71 -10.16
CA LYS A 219 1.64 9.26 -10.00
C LYS A 219 2.43 8.85 -8.75
N ASP A 220 3.52 9.55 -8.45
CA ASP A 220 4.39 9.25 -7.32
C ASP A 220 3.70 9.70 -6.03
N ALA A 221 3.09 10.89 -6.06
CA ALA A 221 2.32 11.42 -4.93
C ALA A 221 1.13 10.54 -4.50
N ILE A 222 0.47 9.83 -5.43
CA ILE A 222 -0.60 8.89 -5.08
C ILE A 222 -0.03 7.76 -4.19
N PHE A 223 1.13 7.22 -4.53
CA PHE A 223 1.76 6.15 -3.75
C PHE A 223 2.32 6.66 -2.43
N GLU A 224 2.97 7.82 -2.44
CA GLU A 224 3.58 8.43 -1.26
C GLU A 224 2.53 8.89 -0.22
N GLN A 225 1.38 9.41 -0.65
CA GLN A 225 0.39 10.00 0.25
C GLN A 225 -0.76 9.05 0.62
N LEU A 226 -1.14 8.11 -0.26
CA LEU A 226 -2.41 7.39 -0.14
C LEU A 226 -2.28 5.89 0.03
N LEU A 227 -1.13 5.30 -0.32
CA LEU A 227 -0.96 3.85 -0.32
C LEU A 227 0.08 3.44 0.73
N PRO A 228 -0.10 2.27 1.39
CA PRO A 228 0.92 1.69 2.25
C PRO A 228 2.24 1.44 1.52
N GLU A 229 3.38 1.56 2.22
CA GLU A 229 4.71 1.33 1.65
C GLU A 229 4.91 -0.11 1.11
N ASP A 230 4.16 -1.08 1.64
CA ASP A 230 4.20 -2.49 1.27
C ASP A 230 3.23 -2.86 0.13
N THR A 231 2.63 -1.86 -0.52
CA THR A 231 1.73 -2.08 -1.66
C THR A 231 2.46 -2.81 -2.80
N ASN A 232 2.03 -4.04 -3.09
CA ASN A 232 2.59 -4.88 -4.16
C ASN A 232 2.07 -4.49 -5.56
N MET A 233 1.93 -3.18 -5.83
CA MET A 233 1.50 -2.63 -7.11
C MET A 233 2.47 -1.52 -7.52
N THR A 234 2.81 -1.42 -8.81
CA THR A 234 3.69 -0.34 -9.27
C THR A 234 2.88 0.92 -9.63
N PRO A 235 3.49 2.12 -9.53
CA PRO A 235 2.86 3.35 -10.00
C PRO A 235 2.35 3.28 -11.43
N ASP A 236 3.10 2.63 -12.32
CA ASP A 236 2.71 2.55 -13.74
C ASP A 236 1.54 1.59 -13.97
N GLN A 237 1.39 0.53 -13.16
CA GLN A 237 0.23 -0.36 -13.21
C GLN A 237 -1.05 0.38 -12.81
N LEU A 238 -1.02 1.13 -11.69
CA LEU A 238 -2.19 1.91 -11.26
C LEU A 238 -2.49 3.03 -12.27
N TRP A 239 -1.44 3.68 -12.78
CA TRP A 239 -1.59 4.76 -13.75
C TRP A 239 -2.20 4.30 -15.07
N SER A 240 -1.97 3.04 -15.48
CA SER A 240 -2.60 2.48 -16.68
C SER A 240 -4.11 2.29 -16.57
N TYR A 241 -4.65 2.24 -15.35
CA TYR A 241 -6.08 2.11 -15.08
C TYR A 241 -6.82 3.46 -15.08
N ILE A 242 -6.12 4.56 -14.75
CA ILE A 242 -6.66 5.93 -14.62
C ILE A 242 -6.72 6.61 -15.99
#